data_AF-A0A357L7I3-F1
#
_entry.id   AF-A0A357L7I3-F1
#
_cell.length_a   1.000
_cell.length_b   1.000
_cell.length_c   1.000
_cell.angle_alpha   90.00
_cell.angle_beta   90.00
_cell.angle_gamma   90.00
#
_symmetry.space_group_name_H-M   'P 1'
#
loop_
_entity.id
_entity.type
_entity.pdbx_description
1 polymer ?
#
loop_
_entity_poly.entity_id
_entity_poly.type
_entity_poly.pdbx_seq_one_letter_code
_entity_poly.pdbx_strand_id
1 'polypeptide(L)'
;TAASIVSGALAERVKFWALMAFTMALTGLIYPIAASWEWGGGYLDAEWGFADFAGSTLVHSVGGWAALAGALIVGARRGKYQGKRVTPMPGSNLPLAALGVFILWLGWFAFNGGSQAALGSASDALSVARVVVNTNMAAAGGVVAALIMTSIIYKKIDITIVLNAAIGGLVAITAEPLAPAIWQAVFIGAFGGVIVTAGVPLLDR
;
A
#
# COMPACT_ATOMS: atom_id res chain seq x y z
N THR A 1 -1.17 -7.32 8.08
CA THR A 1 -0.66 -6.35 7.07
C THR A 1 -0.36 -4.97 7.65
N ALA A 2 -1.29 -4.31 8.36
CA ALA A 2 -1.06 -2.95 8.89
C ALA A 2 0.24 -2.81 9.72
N ALA A 3 0.52 -3.76 10.62
CA ALA A 3 1.74 -3.73 11.43
C ALA A 3 3.03 -3.99 10.64
N SER A 4 3.00 -4.83 9.60
CA SER A 4 4.20 -5.12 8.80
C SER A 4 4.63 -3.94 7.92
N ILE A 5 3.71 -3.03 7.59
CA ILE A 5 4.03 -1.74 6.95
C ILE A 5 4.97 -0.93 7.85
N VAL A 6 4.66 -0.87 9.15
CA VAL A 6 5.46 -0.13 10.14
C VAL A 6 6.85 -0.73 10.30
N SER A 7 6.97 -2.06 10.37
CA SER A 7 8.29 -2.71 10.50
C SER A 7 9.22 -2.38 9.33
N GLY A 8 8.70 -2.28 8.10
CA GLY A 8 9.49 -1.90 6.93
C GLY A 8 9.95 -0.44 6.97
N ALA A 9 9.07 0.48 7.36
CA ALA A 9 9.37 1.92 7.41
C ALA A 9 10.40 2.30 8.51
N LEU A 10 10.37 1.57 9.63
CA LEU A 10 11.22 1.85 10.80
C LEU A 10 12.47 0.97 10.88
N ALA A 11 12.66 0.07 9.91
CA ALA A 11 13.82 -0.79 9.83
C ALA A 11 15.15 -0.02 9.97
N GLU A 12 16.20 -0.74 10.39
CA GLU A 12 17.58 -0.27 10.62
C GLU A 12 17.82 0.63 11.84
N ARG A 13 16.77 1.22 12.44
CA ARG A 13 16.94 2.23 13.52
C ARG A 13 15.96 2.15 14.69
N VAL A 14 14.98 1.24 14.64
CA VAL A 14 14.06 0.98 15.76
C VAL A 14 14.61 -0.11 16.68
N LYS A 15 14.40 0.02 17.99
CA LYS A 15 14.69 -1.06 18.95
C LYS A 15 13.67 -2.17 18.81
N PHE A 16 14.12 -3.43 18.81
CA PHE A 16 13.25 -4.60 18.64
C PHE A 16 12.07 -4.61 19.63
N TRP A 17 12.34 -4.48 20.93
CA TRP A 17 11.28 -4.52 21.95
C TRP A 17 10.31 -3.34 21.87
N ALA A 18 10.76 -2.17 21.41
CA ALA A 18 9.87 -1.04 21.15
C ALA A 18 8.94 -1.33 19.97
N LEU A 19 9.46 -1.94 18.89
CA LEU A 19 8.65 -2.38 17.75
C LEU A 19 7.64 -3.46 18.15
N MET A 20 8.02 -4.41 19.02
CA MET A 20 7.09 -5.45 19.50
C MET A 20 5.98 -4.86 20.36
N ALA A 21 6.30 -3.99 21.31
CA ALA A 21 5.32 -3.29 22.12
C ALA A 21 4.35 -2.46 21.26
N PHE A 22 4.89 -1.73 20.27
CA PHE A 22 4.07 -0.97 19.34
C PHE A 22 3.19 -1.87 18.47
N THR A 23 3.73 -2.98 17.96
CA THR A 23 2.96 -3.97 17.19
C THR A 23 1.77 -4.47 18.00
N MET A 24 1.97 -4.83 19.28
CA MET A 24 0.88 -5.27 20.16
C MET A 24 -0.18 -4.19 20.34
N ALA A 25 0.22 -2.93 20.56
CA ALA A 25 -0.72 -1.82 20.67
C ALA A 25 -1.48 -1.56 19.36
N LEU A 26 -0.79 -1.62 18.23
CA LEU A 26 -1.39 -1.43 16.91
C LEU A 26 -2.39 -2.55 16.61
N THR A 27 -2.02 -3.82 16.76
CA THR A 27 -2.87 -4.96 16.39
C THR A 27 -3.94 -5.28 17.44
N GLY A 28 -3.70 -4.96 18.71
CA GLY A 28 -4.62 -5.25 19.82
C GLY A 28 -5.61 -4.13 20.11
N LEU A 29 -5.31 -2.89 19.71
CA LEU A 29 -6.14 -1.73 20.03
C LEU A 29 -6.43 -0.86 18.80
N ILE A 30 -5.40 -0.26 18.20
CA ILE A 30 -5.60 0.80 17.19
C ILE A 30 -6.30 0.25 15.94
N TYR A 31 -5.78 -0.83 15.38
CA TYR A 31 -6.33 -1.43 14.16
C TYR A 31 -7.73 -2.03 14.37
N PRO A 32 -8.01 -2.84 15.42
CA PRO A 32 -9.36 -3.34 15.66
C PRO A 32 -10.40 -2.23 15.85
N ILE A 33 -10.05 -1.13 16.52
CA ILE A 33 -10.96 0.02 16.66
C ILE A 33 -11.21 0.68 15.31
N ALA A 34 -10.16 0.94 14.52
CA ALA A 34 -10.34 1.54 13.20
C ALA A 34 -11.18 0.63 12.28
N ALA A 35 -10.88 -0.67 12.27
CA ALA A 35 -11.61 -1.66 11.48
C ALA A 35 -13.08 -1.78 11.92
N SER A 36 -13.40 -1.66 13.22
CA SER A 36 -14.78 -1.74 13.69
C SER A 36 -15.65 -0.55 13.26
N TRP A 37 -15.05 0.56 12.84
CA TRP A 37 -15.80 1.71 12.36
C TRP A 37 -16.57 1.44 11.06
N GLU A 38 -16.10 0.54 10.19
CA GLU A 38 -16.83 0.12 8.99
C GLU A 38 -17.08 -1.40 8.98
N TRP A 39 -16.06 -2.27 8.90
CA TRP A 39 -16.26 -3.74 8.95
C TRP A 39 -16.94 -4.28 10.21
N GLY A 40 -17.04 -3.50 11.29
CA GLY A 40 -17.76 -3.84 12.51
C GLY A 40 -19.19 -3.32 12.58
N GLY A 41 -19.72 -2.68 11.53
CA GLY A 41 -21.02 -1.98 11.55
C GLY A 41 -20.99 -0.68 12.38
N GLY A 42 -19.83 -0.05 12.48
CA GLY A 42 -19.66 1.22 13.19
C GLY A 42 -20.18 2.42 12.39
N TYR A 43 -19.89 3.62 12.89
CA TYR A 43 -20.47 4.86 12.36
C TYR A 43 -20.09 5.17 10.90
N LEU A 44 -18.92 4.71 10.42
CA LEU A 44 -18.51 4.96 9.03
C LEU A 44 -19.41 4.18 8.05
N ASP A 45 -19.76 2.94 8.41
CA ASP A 45 -20.73 2.14 7.66
C ASP A 45 -22.16 2.67 7.88
N ALA A 46 -22.63 2.64 9.12
CA ALA A 46 -24.04 2.83 9.47
C ALA A 46 -24.58 4.24 9.15
N GLU A 47 -23.75 5.28 9.27
CA GLU A 47 -24.21 6.67 9.14
C GLU A 47 -23.68 7.36 7.88
N TRP A 48 -22.48 7.00 7.42
CA TRP A 48 -21.77 7.76 6.37
C TRP A 48 -21.67 7.02 5.04
N GLY A 49 -22.09 5.75 4.96
CA GLY A 49 -22.00 4.94 3.75
C GLY A 49 -20.56 4.83 3.22
N PHE A 50 -19.57 4.88 4.13
CA PHE A 50 -18.18 4.68 3.80
C PHE A 50 -17.97 3.24 3.33
N ALA A 51 -17.21 3.06 2.26
CA ALA A 51 -16.91 1.74 1.71
C ALA A 51 -15.41 1.53 1.64
N ASP A 52 -14.94 0.42 2.22
CA ASP A 52 -13.56 -0.02 2.09
C ASP A 52 -13.49 -1.55 1.97
N PHE A 53 -13.67 -2.02 0.73
CA PHE A 53 -13.89 -3.43 0.40
C PHE A 53 -12.84 -4.39 0.98
N ALA A 54 -11.55 -4.05 0.82
CA ALA A 54 -10.46 -4.90 1.31
C ALA A 54 -9.46 -4.15 2.21
N GLY A 55 -9.62 -2.84 2.44
CA GLY A 55 -8.85 -2.10 3.45
C GLY A 55 -7.80 -1.13 2.92
N SER A 56 -8.08 -0.37 1.84
CA SER A 56 -7.18 0.72 1.43
C SER A 56 -7.02 1.77 2.53
N THR A 57 -8.09 2.06 3.26
CA THR A 57 -8.06 2.92 4.44
C THR A 57 -7.75 2.10 5.69
N LEU A 58 -8.59 1.11 5.99
CA LEU A 58 -8.59 0.40 7.27
C LEU A 58 -7.31 -0.41 7.52
N VAL A 59 -6.65 -0.88 6.46
CA VAL A 59 -5.38 -1.62 6.56
C VAL A 59 -4.21 -0.76 6.14
N HIS A 60 -4.23 -0.24 4.91
CA HIS A 60 -3.06 0.42 4.32
C HIS A 60 -2.86 1.84 4.84
N SER A 61 -3.91 2.65 4.92
CA SER A 61 -3.79 4.01 5.45
C SER A 61 -3.53 4.00 6.96
N VAL A 62 -4.22 3.16 7.74
CA VAL A 62 -3.92 2.98 9.18
C VAL A 62 -2.45 2.59 9.40
N GLY A 63 -1.96 1.57 8.66
CA GLY A 63 -0.56 1.17 8.72
C GLY A 63 0.41 2.25 8.24
N GLY A 64 0.04 3.00 7.20
CA GLY A 64 0.82 4.11 6.65
C GLY A 64 0.96 5.29 7.62
N TRP A 65 -0.12 5.70 8.27
CA TRP A 65 -0.10 6.75 9.29
C TRP A 65 0.66 6.33 10.53
N ALA A 66 0.48 5.08 10.98
CA ALA A 66 1.28 4.50 12.06
C ALA A 66 2.79 4.50 11.70
N ALA A 67 3.13 4.14 10.47
CA ALA A 67 4.50 4.14 9.98
C ALA A 67 5.10 5.55 9.90
N LEU A 68 4.32 6.54 9.43
CA LEU A 68 4.73 7.94 9.38
C LEU A 68 4.95 8.50 10.79
N ALA A 69 4.02 8.28 11.71
CA ALA A 69 4.17 8.71 13.10
C ALA A 69 5.43 8.10 13.73
N GLY A 70 5.66 6.80 13.52
CA GLY A 70 6.90 6.15 13.95
C GLY A 70 8.16 6.74 13.30
N ALA A 71 8.11 7.09 12.02
CA ALA A 71 9.26 7.65 11.31
C ALA A 71 9.61 9.05 11.82
N LEU A 72 8.61 9.86 12.18
CA LEU A 72 8.78 11.17 12.80
C LEU A 72 9.38 11.06 14.21
N ILE A 73 8.93 10.10 15.02
CA ILE A 73 9.42 9.89 16.39
C ILE A 73 10.85 9.33 16.41
N VAL A 74 11.12 8.31 15.59
CA VAL A 74 12.45 7.65 15.53
C VAL A 74 13.46 8.54 14.79
N GLY A 75 12.99 9.40 13.90
CA GLY A 75 13.81 10.30 13.10
C GLY A 75 14.46 9.63 11.89
N ALA A 76 15.29 10.39 11.18
CA ALA A 76 15.94 9.95 9.96
C ALA A 76 17.08 8.95 10.20
N ARG A 77 17.36 8.11 9.20
CA ARG A 77 18.57 7.27 9.19
C ARG A 77 19.83 8.12 9.17
N ARG A 78 20.87 7.68 9.87
CA ARG A 78 22.18 8.34 9.85
C ARG A 78 22.68 8.48 8.41
N GLY A 79 23.13 9.68 8.04
CA GLY A 79 23.67 9.98 6.71
C GLY A 79 22.64 10.31 5.62
N LYS A 80 21.34 10.03 5.83
CA LYS A 80 20.27 10.34 4.85
C LYS A 80 20.12 11.85 4.61
N TYR A 81 20.19 12.66 5.68
CA TYR A 81 20.13 14.12 5.60
C TYR A 81 21.39 14.75 6.21
N GLN A 82 22.02 15.65 5.47
CA GLN A 82 23.20 16.40 5.90
C GLN A 82 23.00 17.88 5.52
N GLY A 83 22.47 18.68 6.45
CA GLY A 83 22.00 20.03 6.15
C GLY A 83 20.89 19.99 5.10
N LYS A 84 21.05 20.73 3.99
CA LYS A 84 20.11 20.72 2.85
C LYS A 84 20.33 19.57 1.86
N ARG A 85 21.36 18.74 2.08
CA ARG A 85 21.68 17.62 1.18
C ARG A 85 20.88 16.38 1.57
N VAL A 86 20.11 15.88 0.62
CA VAL A 86 19.47 14.56 0.69
C VAL A 86 20.39 13.53 0.02
N THR A 87 20.77 12.49 0.76
CA THR A 87 21.58 11.39 0.25
C THR A 87 20.70 10.15 0.06
N PRO A 88 20.50 9.66 -1.18
CA PRO A 88 19.75 8.44 -1.42
C PRO A 88 20.35 7.24 -0.69
N MET A 89 19.50 6.37 -0.13
CA MET A 89 19.90 5.12 0.51
C MET A 89 19.54 3.98 -0.45
N PRO A 90 20.47 3.48 -1.28
CA PRO A 90 20.17 2.48 -2.29
C PRO A 90 19.71 1.16 -1.65
N GLY A 91 18.85 0.43 -2.37
CA GLY A 91 18.39 -0.88 -1.93
C GLY A 91 19.55 -1.88 -1.83
N SER A 92 19.54 -2.69 -0.77
CA SER A 92 20.58 -3.69 -0.52
C SER A 92 20.56 -4.86 -1.50
N ASN A 93 19.39 -5.21 -2.05
CA ASN A 93 19.22 -6.27 -3.05
C ASN A 93 17.94 -6.05 -3.88
N LEU A 94 18.08 -5.51 -5.09
CA LEU A 94 16.94 -5.20 -5.97
C LEU A 94 16.20 -6.45 -6.51
N PRO A 95 16.89 -7.54 -6.91
CA PRO A 95 16.21 -8.78 -7.25
C PRO A 95 15.34 -9.33 -6.11
N LEU A 96 15.82 -9.29 -4.86
CA LEU A 96 15.05 -9.72 -3.70
C LEU A 96 13.84 -8.81 -3.44
N ALA A 97 14.01 -7.50 -3.61
CA ALA A 97 12.89 -6.56 -3.52
C ALA A 97 11.83 -6.82 -4.60
N ALA A 98 12.25 -7.09 -5.84
CA ALA A 98 11.35 -7.45 -6.93
C ALA A 98 10.59 -8.75 -6.64
N LEU A 99 11.28 -9.78 -6.13
CA LEU A 99 10.64 -11.02 -5.68
C LEU A 99 9.59 -10.75 -4.59
N GLY A 100 9.93 -9.90 -3.62
CA GLY A 100 8.98 -9.47 -2.58
C GLY A 100 7.73 -8.81 -3.15
N VAL A 101 7.87 -7.93 -4.14
CA VAL A 101 6.73 -7.30 -4.84
C VAL A 101 5.88 -8.34 -5.56
N PHE A 102 6.48 -9.32 -6.26
CA PHE A 102 5.71 -10.37 -6.92
C PHE A 102 4.96 -11.27 -5.94
N ILE A 103 5.57 -11.59 -4.79
CA ILE A 103 4.89 -12.34 -3.72
C ILE A 103 3.71 -11.52 -3.18
N LEU A 104 3.91 -10.23 -2.91
CA LEU A 104 2.85 -9.34 -2.45
C LEU A 104 1.73 -9.21 -3.48
N TRP A 105 2.06 -9.05 -4.76
CA TRP A 105 1.10 -8.94 -5.85
C TRP A 105 0.26 -10.21 -5.96
N LEU A 106 0.90 -11.39 -5.99
CA LEU A 106 0.19 -12.67 -6.00
C LEU A 106 -0.71 -12.81 -4.77
N GLY A 107 -0.20 -12.48 -3.58
CA GLY A 107 -0.96 -12.48 -2.35
C GLY A 107 -2.15 -11.51 -2.38
N TRP A 108 -2.03 -10.40 -3.12
CA TRP A 108 -3.10 -9.40 -3.25
C TRP A 108 -4.32 -9.92 -4.01
N PHE A 109 -4.17 -10.93 -4.87
CA PHE A 109 -5.31 -11.61 -5.48
C PHE A 109 -6.15 -12.33 -4.44
N ALA A 110 -5.51 -12.98 -3.47
CA ALA A 110 -6.22 -13.59 -2.34
C ALA A 110 -6.75 -12.53 -1.37
N PHE A 111 -5.99 -11.43 -1.15
CA PHE A 111 -6.39 -10.34 -0.27
C PHE A 111 -7.68 -9.67 -0.77
N ASN A 112 -7.70 -9.17 -2.00
CA ASN A 112 -8.89 -8.54 -2.57
C ASN A 112 -9.94 -9.58 -2.96
N GLY A 113 -9.58 -10.64 -3.69
CA GLY A 113 -10.54 -11.64 -4.14
C GLY A 113 -11.23 -12.36 -2.98
N GLY A 114 -10.51 -12.61 -1.88
CA GLY A 114 -11.06 -13.21 -0.67
C GLY A 114 -12.02 -12.29 0.10
N SER A 115 -11.85 -10.96 0.01
CA SER A 115 -12.76 -10.00 0.64
C SER A 115 -14.17 -10.00 0.05
N GLN A 116 -14.38 -10.60 -1.13
CA GLN A 116 -15.73 -10.88 -1.62
C GLN A 116 -16.52 -11.79 -0.65
N ALA A 117 -15.83 -12.62 0.14
CA ALA A 117 -16.38 -13.50 1.17
C ALA A 117 -17.51 -14.45 0.72
N ALA A 118 -17.73 -14.59 -0.59
CA ALA A 118 -18.77 -15.40 -1.20
C ALA A 118 -18.26 -16.09 -2.46
N LEU A 119 -18.66 -17.36 -2.63
CA LEU A 119 -18.32 -18.22 -3.77
C LEU A 119 -19.41 -19.28 -4.05
N GLY A 120 -20.61 -19.08 -3.49
CA GLY A 120 -21.69 -20.07 -3.52
C GLY A 120 -22.52 -20.05 -4.81
N SER A 121 -22.41 -18.99 -5.61
CA SER A 121 -23.15 -18.81 -6.85
C SER A 121 -22.24 -18.46 -8.03
N ALA A 122 -22.76 -18.60 -9.25
CA ALA A 122 -22.05 -18.15 -10.45
C ALA A 122 -21.75 -16.64 -10.41
N SER A 123 -22.68 -15.82 -9.90
CA SER A 123 -22.48 -14.37 -9.73
C SER A 123 -21.35 -14.05 -8.74
N ASP A 124 -21.22 -14.80 -7.66
CA ASP A 124 -20.14 -14.61 -6.69
C ASP A 124 -18.79 -14.96 -7.33
N ALA A 125 -18.72 -16.07 -8.06
CA ALA A 125 -17.52 -16.48 -8.77
C ALA A 125 -17.09 -15.45 -9.84
N LEU A 126 -18.05 -14.86 -10.58
CA LEU A 126 -17.77 -13.77 -11.50
C LEU A 126 -17.26 -12.51 -10.78
N SER A 127 -17.80 -12.22 -9.59
CA SER A 127 -17.37 -11.06 -8.78
C SER A 127 -15.93 -11.22 -8.30
N VAL A 128 -15.58 -12.39 -7.74
CA VAL A 128 -14.19 -12.72 -7.38
C VAL A 128 -13.26 -12.58 -8.59
N ALA A 129 -13.65 -13.12 -9.75
CA ALA A 129 -12.84 -13.04 -10.96
C ALA A 129 -12.62 -11.58 -11.40
N ARG A 130 -13.66 -10.73 -11.36
CA ARG A 130 -13.54 -9.30 -11.68
C ARG A 130 -12.62 -8.59 -10.70
N VAL A 131 -12.76 -8.84 -9.40
CA VAL A 131 -11.89 -8.27 -8.37
C VAL A 131 -10.43 -8.61 -8.62
N VAL A 132 -10.12 -9.87 -8.93
CA VAL A 132 -8.75 -10.32 -9.22
C VAL A 132 -8.20 -9.65 -10.48
N VAL A 133 -9.00 -9.56 -11.56
CA VAL A 133 -8.60 -8.90 -12.80
C VAL A 133 -8.35 -7.40 -12.57
N ASN A 134 -9.26 -6.69 -11.90
CA ASN A 134 -9.11 -5.28 -11.60
C ASN A 134 -7.90 -5.02 -10.69
N THR A 135 -7.64 -5.90 -9.73
CA THR A 135 -6.44 -5.85 -8.87
C THR A 135 -5.16 -5.92 -9.70
N ASN A 136 -5.09 -6.87 -10.64
CA ASN A 136 -3.94 -7.00 -11.54
C ASN A 136 -3.76 -5.78 -12.46
N MET A 137 -4.86 -5.26 -13.00
CA MET A 137 -4.83 -4.15 -13.94
C MET A 137 -4.46 -2.83 -13.27
N ALA A 138 -4.84 -2.64 -12.01
CA ALA A 138 -4.38 -1.49 -11.21
C ALA A 138 -2.88 -1.55 -10.91
N ALA A 139 -2.36 -2.72 -10.52
CA ALA A 139 -0.92 -2.89 -10.33
C ALA A 139 -0.13 -2.58 -11.61
N ALA A 140 -0.60 -3.09 -12.76
CA ALA A 140 -0.03 -2.77 -14.07
C ALA A 140 -0.11 -1.27 -14.42
N GLY A 141 -1.25 -0.63 -14.13
CA GLY A 141 -1.43 0.81 -14.30
C GLY A 141 -0.42 1.62 -13.49
N GLY A 142 -0.19 1.23 -12.22
CA GLY A 142 0.81 1.85 -11.35
C GLY A 142 2.24 1.71 -11.90
N VAL A 143 2.61 0.52 -12.38
CA VAL A 143 3.90 0.26 -13.04
C VAL A 143 4.10 1.14 -14.26
N VAL A 144 3.13 1.16 -15.18
CA VAL A 144 3.23 1.94 -16.42
C VAL A 144 3.33 3.43 -16.13
N ALA A 145 2.52 3.94 -15.21
CA ALA A 145 2.57 5.34 -14.80
C ALA A 145 3.95 5.72 -14.24
N ALA A 146 4.53 4.90 -13.37
CA ALA A 146 5.86 5.14 -12.82
C ALA A 146 6.98 5.01 -13.87
N LEU A 147 6.90 4.07 -14.80
CA LEU A 147 7.85 3.97 -15.92
C LEU A 147 7.87 5.26 -16.75
N ILE A 148 6.68 5.78 -17.08
CA ILE A 148 6.54 7.04 -17.81
C ILE A 148 7.06 8.21 -16.97
N MET A 149 6.63 8.35 -15.73
CA MET A 149 7.04 9.48 -14.89
C MET A 149 8.55 9.48 -14.61
N THR A 150 9.14 8.34 -14.25
CA THR A 150 10.57 8.28 -13.92
C THR A 150 11.44 8.53 -15.15
N SER A 151 11.06 8.01 -16.32
CA SER A 151 11.75 8.30 -17.57
C SER A 151 11.67 9.79 -17.96
N ILE A 152 10.56 10.48 -17.67
CA ILE A 152 10.42 11.91 -17.95
C ILE A 152 11.18 12.77 -16.94
N ILE A 153 10.99 12.52 -15.63
CA ILE A 153 11.48 13.34 -14.53
C ILE A 153 12.97 13.10 -14.27
N TYR A 154 13.37 11.83 -14.18
CA TYR A 154 14.74 11.44 -13.82
C TYR A 154 15.61 11.08 -15.04
N LYS A 155 15.02 11.10 -16.26
CA LYS A 155 15.69 10.70 -17.52
C LYS A 155 16.24 9.26 -17.51
N LYS A 156 15.76 8.45 -16.58
CA LYS A 156 16.09 7.03 -16.42
C LYS A 156 14.97 6.33 -15.67
N ILE A 157 14.84 5.02 -15.88
CA ILE A 157 13.90 4.21 -15.11
C ILE A 157 14.51 3.95 -13.74
N ASP A 158 13.78 4.29 -12.68
CA ASP A 158 14.12 3.91 -11.32
C ASP A 158 13.28 2.70 -10.90
N ILE A 159 13.93 1.52 -10.86
CA ILE A 159 13.26 0.27 -10.54
C ILE A 159 12.67 0.27 -9.12
N THR A 160 13.26 1.00 -8.17
CA THR A 160 12.73 1.07 -6.81
C THR A 160 11.39 1.79 -6.77
N ILE A 161 11.26 2.87 -7.56
CA ILE A 161 10.01 3.62 -7.69
C ILE A 161 8.97 2.77 -8.43
N VAL A 162 9.34 2.12 -9.53
CA VAL A 162 8.42 1.28 -10.30
C VAL A 162 7.86 0.12 -9.46
N LEU A 163 8.71 -0.54 -8.69
CA LEU A 163 8.32 -1.62 -7.78
C LEU A 163 7.35 -1.13 -6.69
N ASN A 164 7.62 0.04 -6.09
CA ASN A 164 6.70 0.63 -5.12
C ASN A 164 5.40 1.12 -5.77
N ALA A 165 5.44 1.58 -7.01
CA ALA A 165 4.26 2.04 -7.74
C ALA A 165 3.30 0.89 -8.10
N ALA A 166 3.83 -0.32 -8.33
CA ALA A 166 3.00 -1.53 -8.42
C ALA A 166 2.18 -1.73 -7.13
N ILE A 167 2.84 -1.64 -5.96
CA ILE A 167 2.18 -1.71 -4.65
C ILE A 167 1.22 -0.54 -4.46
N GLY A 168 1.59 0.68 -4.86
CA GLY A 168 0.71 1.85 -4.80
C GLY A 168 -0.59 1.66 -5.59
N GLY A 169 -0.50 1.06 -6.77
CA GLY A 169 -1.67 0.71 -7.57
C GLY A 169 -2.54 -0.37 -6.91
N LEU A 170 -1.91 -1.41 -6.34
CA LEU A 170 -2.60 -2.43 -5.54
C LEU A 170 -3.34 -1.83 -4.33
N VAL A 171 -2.68 -0.94 -3.58
CA VAL A 171 -3.29 -0.24 -2.44
C VAL A 171 -4.46 0.63 -2.88
N ALA A 172 -4.35 1.35 -4.00
CA ALA A 172 -5.40 2.24 -4.48
C ALA A 172 -6.69 1.49 -4.85
N ILE A 173 -6.58 0.37 -5.56
CA ILE A 173 -7.76 -0.41 -5.99
C ILE A 173 -8.41 -1.22 -4.85
N THR A 174 -7.70 -1.40 -3.72
CA THR A 174 -8.17 -2.18 -2.56
C THR A 174 -9.44 -1.59 -1.93
N ALA A 175 -9.71 -0.29 -2.12
CA ALA A 175 -10.89 0.37 -1.56
C ALA A 175 -12.19 -0.16 -2.17
N GLU A 176 -12.19 -0.42 -3.47
CA GLU A 176 -13.37 -0.91 -4.19
C GLU A 176 -12.95 -1.53 -5.55
N PRO A 177 -12.47 -2.79 -5.55
CA PRO A 177 -12.02 -3.46 -6.76
C PRO A 177 -13.15 -4.05 -7.59
N LEU A 178 -14.39 -4.13 -7.10
CA LEU A 178 -15.51 -4.75 -7.80
C LEU A 178 -16.28 -3.75 -8.67
N ALA A 179 -16.44 -2.50 -8.21
CA ALA A 179 -17.19 -1.48 -8.92
C ALA A 179 -16.62 -1.04 -10.29
N PRO A 180 -15.30 -0.83 -10.47
CA PRO A 180 -14.78 -0.27 -11.73
C PRO A 180 -14.80 -1.28 -12.88
N ALA A 181 -14.97 -0.77 -14.09
CA ALA A 181 -14.61 -1.50 -15.29
C ALA A 181 -13.07 -1.71 -15.35
N ILE A 182 -12.64 -2.75 -16.08
CA ILE A 182 -11.23 -3.14 -16.19
C ILE A 182 -10.31 -1.97 -16.58
N TRP A 183 -10.74 -1.14 -17.54
CA TRP A 183 -9.96 0.01 -17.98
C TRP A 183 -9.90 1.12 -16.92
N GLN A 184 -10.93 1.28 -16.08
CA GLN A 184 -10.94 2.23 -14.98
C GLN A 184 -9.96 1.79 -13.88
N ALA A 185 -9.86 0.48 -13.61
CA ALA A 185 -8.91 -0.06 -12.65
C ALA A 185 -7.46 0.29 -13.03
N VAL A 186 -7.12 0.30 -14.33
CA VAL A 186 -5.81 0.78 -14.81
C VAL A 186 -5.55 2.22 -14.39
N PHE A 187 -6.54 3.11 -14.54
CA PHE A 187 -6.38 4.52 -14.16
C PHE A 187 -6.30 4.70 -12.64
N ILE A 188 -7.11 4.00 -11.85
CA ILE A 188 -7.02 4.00 -10.38
C ILE A 188 -5.61 3.59 -9.95
N GLY A 189 -5.10 2.51 -10.53
CA GLY A 189 -3.74 2.04 -10.31
C GLY A 189 -2.67 3.04 -10.71
N ALA A 190 -2.83 3.67 -11.88
CA ALA A 190 -1.93 4.71 -12.37
C ALA A 190 -1.88 5.91 -11.42
N PHE A 191 -3.01 6.37 -10.88
CA PHE A 191 -3.04 7.42 -9.86
C PHE A 191 -2.28 7.01 -8.59
N GLY A 192 -2.46 5.78 -8.12
CA GLY A 192 -1.66 5.23 -7.01
C GLY A 192 -0.16 5.25 -7.30
N GLY A 193 0.24 4.84 -8.51
CA GLY A 193 1.64 4.89 -8.96
C GLY A 193 2.22 6.30 -9.06
N VAL A 194 1.41 7.27 -9.52
CA VAL A 194 1.78 8.70 -9.58
C VAL A 194 2.03 9.25 -8.18
N ILE A 195 1.13 8.97 -7.23
CA ILE A 195 1.25 9.42 -5.84
C ILE A 195 2.52 8.84 -5.20
N VAL A 196 2.82 7.55 -5.41
CA VAL A 196 4.07 6.96 -4.93
C VAL A 196 5.29 7.65 -5.54
N THR A 197 5.29 7.86 -6.86
CA THR A 197 6.42 8.45 -7.58
C THR A 197 6.69 9.90 -7.14
N ALA A 198 5.64 10.68 -6.90
CA ALA A 198 5.74 12.08 -6.44
C ALA A 198 5.91 12.21 -4.92
N GLY A 199 5.39 11.26 -4.15
CA GLY A 199 5.38 11.28 -2.69
C GLY A 199 6.77 11.08 -2.07
N VAL A 200 7.59 10.21 -2.66
CA VAL A 200 8.97 9.96 -2.17
C VAL A 200 9.79 11.25 -2.07
N PRO A 201 9.95 12.06 -3.14
CA PRO A 201 10.71 13.31 -3.05
C PRO A 201 10.01 14.39 -2.22
N LEU A 202 8.69 14.32 -2.05
CA LEU A 202 7.95 15.25 -1.19
C LEU A 202 8.23 15.01 0.29
N LEU A 203 8.35 13.74 0.70
CA LEU A 203 8.66 13.34 2.08
C LEU A 203 10.13 13.60 2.48
N ASP A 204 11.01 13.82 1.49
CA ASP A 204 12.41 14.19 1.72
C ASP A 204 12.59 15.70 2.03
N ARG A 205 11.50 16.49 2.05
CA ARG A 205 11.50 17.94 2.34
C ARG A 205 10.99 18.24 3.75
#